data_AF-A0A2E5KZC4-F1
#
_entry.id   AF-A0A2E5KZC4-F1
#
_cell.length_a   1.000
_cell.length_b   1.000
_cell.length_c   1.000
_cell.angle_alpha   90.00
_cell.angle_beta   90.00
_cell.angle_gamma   90.00
#
_symmetry.space_group_name_H-M   'P 1'
#
loop_
_entity.id
_entity.type
_entity.pdbx_description
1 polymer ?
#
loop_
_entity_poly.entity_id
_entity_poly.type
_entity_poly.pdbx_seq_one_letter_code
_entity_poly.pdbx_strand_id
1 'polypeptide(L)'
;MTAYEKLQAKLKRRPKKWLVTGAAGFIGSHLTESLLKLNQRVVGLDNYSTGSAANLEDVRKKIPPLQRRSFRKIAGDITRPVDCRKDFRGGIAHNTVNSVKAMCAARWQIFPL
;
A
#
# COMPACT_ATOMS: atom_id res chain seq x y z
N MET A 1 -8.09 12.26 -22.91
CA MET A 1 -7.60 11.51 -21.74
C MET A 1 -6.76 12.41 -20.84
N THR A 2 -7.07 12.45 -19.55
CA THR A 2 -6.33 13.19 -18.52
C THR A 2 -4.98 12.51 -18.20
N ALA A 3 -4.08 13.23 -17.52
CA ALA A 3 -2.83 12.66 -17.03
C ALA A 3 -3.05 11.46 -16.09
N TYR A 4 -4.12 11.51 -15.27
CA TYR A 4 -4.49 10.44 -14.35
C TYR A 4 -4.94 9.17 -15.10
N GLU A 5 -5.77 9.30 -16.13
CA GLU A 5 -6.21 8.16 -16.94
C GLU A 5 -5.03 7.47 -17.66
N LYS A 6 -4.09 8.27 -18.20
CA LYS A 6 -2.86 7.74 -18.81
C LYS A 6 -2.02 6.96 -17.79
N LEU A 7 -1.92 7.45 -16.56
CA LEU A 7 -1.21 6.76 -15.48
C LEU A 7 -1.92 5.45 -15.10
N GLN A 8 -3.24 5.45 -14.96
CA GLN A 8 -4.01 4.24 -14.67
C GLN A 8 -3.81 3.16 -15.74
N ALA A 9 -3.83 3.54 -17.02
CA ALA A 9 -3.56 2.62 -18.13
C ALA A 9 -2.13 2.04 -18.05
N LYS A 10 -1.14 2.90 -17.75
CA LYS A 10 0.26 2.47 -17.57
C LYS A 10 0.40 1.49 -16.41
N LEU A 11 -0.26 1.74 -15.28
CA LEU A 11 -0.21 0.89 -14.09
C LEU A 11 -0.89 -0.47 -14.33
N LYS A 12 -2.03 -0.51 -15.02
CA LYS A 12 -2.68 -1.76 -15.42
C LYS A 12 -1.78 -2.62 -16.31
N ARG A 13 -1.06 -2.00 -17.26
CA ARG A 13 -0.15 -2.69 -18.17
C ARG A 13 1.12 -3.19 -17.48
N ARG A 14 1.62 -2.48 -16.47
CA ARG A 14 2.85 -2.84 -15.75
C ARG A 14 2.63 -2.76 -14.23
N PRO A 15 2.02 -3.80 -13.63
CA PRO A 15 1.76 -3.83 -12.19
C PRO A 15 3.02 -3.62 -11.34
N LYS A 16 2.87 -2.90 -10.23
CA LYS A 16 3.91 -2.62 -9.24
C LYS A 16 3.50 -3.14 -7.86
N LYS A 17 4.47 -3.17 -6.95
CA LYS A 17 4.26 -3.42 -5.52
C LYS A 17 4.18 -2.08 -4.81
N TRP A 18 3.19 -1.91 -3.93
CA TRP A 18 2.92 -0.68 -3.21
C TRP A 18 2.85 -0.96 -1.72
N LEU A 19 3.48 -0.10 -0.92
CA LEU A 19 3.25 -0.04 0.52
C LEU A 19 2.27 1.09 0.80
N VAL A 20 1.19 0.79 1.50
CA VAL A 20 0.21 1.76 2.01
C VAL A 20 0.27 1.74 3.53
N THR A 21 0.80 2.81 4.12
CA THR A 21 0.74 3.03 5.57
C THR A 21 -0.63 3.61 5.96
N GLY A 22 -1.19 3.16 7.08
CA GLY A 22 -2.54 3.56 7.48
C GLY A 22 -3.61 2.92 6.59
N ALA A 23 -3.37 1.71 6.06
CA ALA A 23 -4.25 1.05 5.10
C ALA A 23 -5.68 0.78 5.63
N ALA A 24 -5.85 0.65 6.94
CA ALA A 24 -7.16 0.48 7.59
C ALA A 24 -7.82 1.82 7.96
N GLY A 25 -7.17 2.96 7.69
CA GLY A 25 -7.74 4.30 7.86
C GLY A 25 -8.67 4.72 6.71
N PHE A 26 -9.25 5.90 6.81
CA PHE A 26 -10.20 6.43 5.81
C PHE A 26 -9.55 6.58 4.43
N ILE A 27 -8.45 7.32 4.31
CA ILE A 27 -7.77 7.54 3.02
C ILE A 27 -7.06 6.28 2.55
N GLY A 28 -6.36 5.59 3.45
CA GLY A 28 -5.56 4.42 3.10
C GLY A 28 -6.38 3.25 2.56
N SER A 29 -7.60 3.06 3.05
CA SER A 29 -8.49 1.99 2.57
C SER A 29 -8.99 2.27 1.15
N HIS A 30 -9.40 3.51 0.83
CA HIS A 30 -9.80 3.90 -0.53
C HIS A 30 -8.64 3.83 -1.54
N LEU A 31 -7.44 4.22 -1.11
CA LEU A 31 -6.24 4.09 -1.92
C LEU A 31 -5.90 2.61 -2.18
N THR A 32 -5.96 1.79 -1.14
CA THR A 32 -5.77 0.33 -1.24
C THR A 32 -6.79 -0.28 -2.21
N GLU A 33 -8.07 0.09 -2.11
CA GLU A 33 -9.13 -0.33 -3.04
C GLU A 33 -8.79 0.04 -4.48
N SER A 34 -8.40 1.29 -4.71
CA SER A 34 -8.09 1.81 -6.06
C SER A 34 -6.89 1.11 -6.68
N LEU A 35 -5.81 0.92 -5.91
CA LEU A 35 -4.61 0.22 -6.37
C LEU A 35 -4.91 -1.26 -6.69
N LEU A 36 -5.69 -1.94 -5.85
CA LEU A 36 -6.08 -3.32 -6.10
C LEU A 36 -6.96 -3.44 -7.36
N LYS A 37 -7.91 -2.51 -7.57
CA LYS A 37 -8.71 -2.43 -8.82
C LYS A 37 -7.88 -2.17 -10.07
N LEU A 38 -6.71 -1.56 -9.92
CA LEU A 38 -5.72 -1.39 -11.00
C LEU A 38 -4.78 -2.59 -11.15
N ASN A 39 -5.12 -3.76 -10.57
CA ASN A 39 -4.34 -5.00 -10.57
C ASN A 39 -2.93 -4.85 -9.95
N GLN A 40 -2.77 -3.90 -9.04
CA GLN A 40 -1.51 -3.72 -8.33
C GLN A 40 -1.37 -4.72 -7.18
N ARG A 41 -0.13 -4.92 -6.71
CA ARG A 41 0.16 -5.68 -5.49
C ARG A 41 0.32 -4.69 -4.35
N VAL A 42 -0.45 -4.83 -3.28
CA VAL A 42 -0.51 -3.87 -2.18
C VAL A 42 -0.17 -4.55 -0.87
N VAL A 43 0.77 -3.97 -0.14
CA VAL A 43 1.03 -4.29 1.26
C VAL A 43 0.51 -3.15 2.12
N GLY A 44 -0.44 -3.44 2.99
CA GLY A 44 -0.99 -2.48 3.95
C GLY A 44 -0.31 -2.62 5.30
N LEU A 45 0.28 -1.55 5.82
CA LEU A 45 0.82 -1.46 7.18
C LEU A 45 -0.13 -0.60 8.03
N ASP A 46 -0.64 -1.14 9.13
CA ASP A 46 -1.54 -0.42 10.02
C ASP A 46 -1.42 -0.92 11.46
N ASN A 47 -1.52 -0.02 12.44
CA ASN A 47 -1.50 -0.31 13.88
C ASN A 47 -2.89 -0.23 14.52
N TYR A 48 -3.95 0.05 13.74
CA TYR A 48 -5.33 0.23 14.18
C TYR A 48 -5.54 1.34 15.21
N SER A 49 -4.65 2.33 15.31
CA SER A 49 -4.81 3.43 16.27
C SER A 49 -6.08 4.25 16.04
N THR A 50 -6.44 4.46 14.76
CA THR A 50 -7.69 5.11 14.32
C THR A 50 -8.34 4.37 13.15
N GLY A 51 -7.69 3.32 12.63
CA GLY A 51 -8.18 2.49 11.54
C GLY A 51 -9.12 1.41 12.06
N SER A 52 -10.03 0.93 11.22
CA SER A 52 -10.94 -0.17 11.56
C SER A 52 -10.71 -1.37 10.65
N ALA A 53 -10.79 -2.58 11.22
CA ALA A 53 -10.77 -3.81 10.44
C ALA A 53 -11.91 -3.84 9.42
N ALA A 54 -13.05 -3.24 9.74
CA ALA A 54 -14.20 -3.11 8.84
C ALA A 54 -13.84 -2.43 7.51
N ASN A 55 -12.97 -1.40 7.53
CA ASN A 55 -12.55 -0.70 6.31
C ASN A 55 -11.83 -1.66 5.34
N LEU A 56 -10.95 -2.53 5.86
CA LEU A 56 -10.25 -3.51 5.02
C LEU A 56 -11.15 -4.67 4.59
N GLU A 57 -12.12 -5.05 5.41
CA GLU A 57 -13.14 -6.03 5.02
C GLU A 57 -14.01 -5.51 3.87
N ASP A 58 -14.42 -4.24 3.93
CA ASP A 58 -15.19 -3.61 2.86
C ASP A 58 -14.38 -3.52 1.56
N VAL A 59 -13.09 -3.20 1.64
CA VAL A 59 -12.19 -3.30 0.47
C VAL A 59 -12.20 -4.72 -0.09
N ARG A 60 -12.10 -5.77 0.75
CA ARG A 60 -12.12 -7.17 0.29
C ARG A 60 -13.45 -7.56 -0.37
N LYS A 61 -14.58 -7.01 0.08
CA LYS A 61 -15.91 -7.23 -0.53
C LYS A 61 -16.02 -6.56 -1.90
N LYS A 62 -15.46 -5.35 -2.06
CA LYS A 62 -15.54 -4.54 -3.29
C LYS A 62 -14.59 -4.97 -4.42
N ILE A 63 -13.57 -5.80 -4.11
CA ILE A 63 -12.61 -6.28 -5.12
C ILE A 63 -12.91 -7.74 -5.54
N PRO A 64 -12.69 -8.09 -6.82
CA PRO A 64 -12.85 -9.47 -7.26
C PRO A 64 -11.89 -10.44 -6.55
N PRO A 65 -12.23 -11.73 -6.44
CA PRO A 65 -11.44 -12.72 -5.69
C PRO A 65 -9.99 -12.84 -6.16
N LEU A 66 -9.72 -12.66 -7.45
CA LEU A 66 -8.37 -12.72 -8.02
C LEU A 66 -7.46 -11.62 -7.46
N GLN A 67 -7.96 -10.40 -7.25
CA GLN A 67 -7.17 -9.32 -6.68
C GLN A 67 -6.96 -9.45 -5.16
N ARG A 68 -7.75 -10.26 -4.45
CA ARG A 68 -7.57 -10.46 -2.99
C ARG A 68 -6.21 -11.07 -2.67
N ARG A 69 -5.68 -11.94 -3.54
CA ARG A 69 -4.34 -12.55 -3.39
C ARG A 69 -3.20 -11.53 -3.54
N SER A 70 -3.49 -10.39 -4.15
CA SER A 70 -2.54 -9.29 -4.35
C SER A 70 -2.51 -8.31 -3.17
N PHE A 71 -3.34 -8.52 -2.14
CA PHE A 71 -3.33 -7.73 -0.91
C PHE A 71 -2.72 -8.51 0.25
N ARG A 72 -1.73 -7.91 0.92
CA ARG A 72 -1.16 -8.41 2.17
C ARG A 72 -1.30 -7.35 3.24
N LYS A 73 -1.79 -7.72 4.42
CA LYS A 73 -1.82 -6.83 5.60
C LYS A 73 -0.68 -7.20 6.54
N ILE A 74 -0.01 -6.19 7.08
CA ILE A 74 0.97 -6.30 8.17
C ILE A 74 0.45 -5.42 9.31
N ALA A 75 0.30 -6.01 10.48
CA ALA A 75 0.08 -5.23 11.70
C ALA A 75 1.43 -4.65 12.16
N GLY A 76 1.51 -3.34 12.33
CA GLY A 76 2.74 -2.70 12.76
C GLY A 76 2.62 -1.17 12.81
N ASP A 77 3.55 -0.57 13.54
CA ASP A 77 3.57 0.87 13.79
C ASP A 77 4.70 1.53 13.00
N ILE A 78 4.38 2.59 12.26
CA ILE A 78 5.34 3.36 11.48
C ILE A 78 6.42 4.04 12.33
N THR A 79 6.16 4.25 13.61
CA THR A 79 7.13 4.81 14.56
C THR A 79 8.19 3.78 14.97
N ARG A 80 7.98 2.49 14.68
CA ARG A 80 8.90 1.40 14.99
C ARG A 80 9.67 1.00 13.73
N PRO A 81 10.98 1.29 13.64
CA PRO A 81 11.78 0.96 12.45
C PRO A 81 11.78 -0.54 12.10
N VAL A 82 11.59 -1.40 13.10
CA VAL A 82 11.46 -2.84 12.91
C VAL A 82 10.24 -3.24 12.10
N ASP A 83 9.12 -2.51 12.21
CA ASP A 83 7.89 -2.81 11.49
C ASP A 83 7.95 -2.29 10.05
N CYS A 84 8.62 -1.15 9.82
CA CYS A 84 8.96 -0.70 8.47
C CYS A 84 9.81 -1.75 7.73
N ARG A 85 10.78 -2.37 8.42
CA ARG A 85 11.67 -3.39 7.83
C ARG A 85 10.98 -4.73 7.53
N LYS A 86 9.86 -5.06 8.19
CA LYS A 86 9.10 -6.31 7.93
C LYS A 86 8.50 -6.34 6.52
N ASP A 87 8.34 -5.19 5.91
CA ASP A 87 7.77 -5.05 4.58
C ASP A 87 8.79 -5.27 3.44
N PHE A 88 10.06 -4.89 3.66
CA PHE A 88 11.09 -4.86 2.62
C PHE A 88 11.69 -6.21 2.22
N ARG A 89 11.42 -7.31 2.96
CA ARG A 89 12.02 -8.64 2.67
C ARG A 89 11.62 -9.23 1.31
N GLY A 90 10.67 -8.63 0.60
CA GLY A 90 10.18 -9.09 -0.71
C GLY A 90 10.59 -8.25 -1.91
N GLY A 91 11.48 -7.26 -1.78
CA GLY A 91 11.87 -6.36 -2.87
C GLY A 91 10.68 -5.56 -3.42
N ILE A 92 10.36 -4.44 -2.77
CA ILE A 92 9.34 -3.50 -3.23
C ILE A 92 10.02 -2.60 -4.25
N ALA A 93 9.65 -2.75 -5.53
CA ALA A 93 10.06 -1.80 -6.56
C ALA A 93 9.50 -0.43 -6.17
N HIS A 94 10.39 0.48 -5.78
CA HIS A 94 10.18 1.84 -5.29
C HIS A 94 8.87 2.48 -5.80
N ASN A 95 7.86 2.55 -4.93
CA ASN A 95 6.63 3.35 -5.06
C ASN A 95 5.85 3.26 -3.72
N THR A 96 6.28 4.03 -2.73
CA THR A 96 5.56 4.19 -1.44
C THR A 96 4.56 5.33 -1.58
N VAL A 97 3.29 5.11 -1.25
CA VAL A 97 2.27 6.17 -1.23
C VAL A 97 1.90 6.45 0.21
N ASN A 98 2.31 7.62 0.69
CA ASN A 98 2.13 8.04 2.07
C ASN A 98 0.74 8.67 2.27
N SER A 99 -0.13 7.98 3.02
CA SER A 99 -1.36 8.56 3.56
C SER A 99 -1.02 9.42 4.78
N VAL A 100 -0.56 10.66 4.56
CA VAL A 100 -0.51 11.82 5.49
C VAL A 100 0.19 11.68 6.88
N LYS A 101 0.66 10.52 7.36
CA LYS A 101 1.39 10.43 8.66
C LYS A 101 2.66 9.59 8.74
N ALA A 102 3.15 8.99 7.65
CA ALA A 102 4.37 8.18 7.68
C ALA A 102 5.50 8.83 6.86
N MET A 103 6.15 9.83 7.46
CA MET A 103 7.42 10.37 6.95
C MET A 103 8.61 9.58 7.53
N CYS A 104 8.52 8.25 7.56
CA CYS A 104 9.63 7.38 7.95
C CYS A 104 10.21 6.67 6.71
N ALA A 105 11.28 7.29 6.21
CA ALA A 105 12.37 6.69 5.44
C ALA A 105 12.04 5.94 4.13
N ALA A 106 11.89 6.70 3.04
CA ALA A 106 12.28 6.22 1.72
C ALA A 106 12.97 7.33 0.91
N ARG A 107 13.98 7.97 1.53
CA ARG A 107 15.11 8.58 0.84
C ARG A 107 16.36 7.86 1.31
N TRP A 108 16.57 6.64 0.83
CA TRP A 108 17.82 5.90 0.98
C TRP A 108 18.21 5.33 -0.37
N GLN A 109 18.57 6.26 -1.25
CA GLN A 109 19.58 6.04 -2.27
C GLN A 109 20.87 6.57 -1.63
N ILE A 110 21.97 5.79 -1.69
CA ILE A 110 23.31 6.05 -1.12
C ILE A 110 23.48 5.56 0.33
N PHE A 111 23.94 4.32 0.50
CA PHE A 111 25.21 3.98 1.18
C PHE A 111 25.46 2.47 1.00
N PRO A 112 26.60 2.04 0.43
CA PRO A 112 26.99 0.65 0.43
C PRO A 112 27.64 0.35 1.79
N LEU A 113 27.18 -0.68 2.49
CA LEU A 113 27.97 -1.57 3.35
C LEU A 113 27.18 -2.86 3.53
#